data_AF-A0A3D3JUY4-F1
#
_entry.id   AF-A0A3D3JUY4-F1
#
_cell.length_a   1.000
_cell.length_b   1.000
_cell.length_c   1.000
_cell.angle_alpha   90.00
_cell.angle_beta   90.00
_cell.angle_gamma   90.00
#
_symmetry.space_group_name_H-M   'P 1'
#
loop_
_entity.id
_entity.type
_entity.pdbx_description
1 polymer ?
#
loop_
_entity_poly.entity_id
_entity_poly.type
_entity_poly.pdbx_seq_one_letter_code
_entity_poly.pdbx_strand_id
1 'polypeptide(L)'
;MRISDAFQAFFRVLGGADLVDKATLPPPPEPTTPEPDPETEKKLVEAEAKLAEAVASLTAAEDAQTEAAEVQFRDGAVYGLLLLQREGRLIDFLQENVDDYEDEQIGAAVRQIHRDCGKVLQENFAMTAIVDESENEKTVVSEDFDPSAIKLTGKVPSEPPYKGFLRHKGWRATKVHFPTRSGKIDPTVVQAAEVEFI
;
A
#
# COMPACT_ATOMS: atom_id res chain seq x y z
N MET A 1 -41.14 0.85 -38.68
CA MET A 1 -41.07 -0.42 -37.94
C MET A 1 -40.90 -0.07 -36.47
N ARG A 2 -41.88 -0.36 -35.61
CA ARG A 2 -41.84 0.07 -34.20
C ARG A 2 -41.06 -0.97 -33.38
N ILE A 3 -40.19 -0.52 -32.48
CA ILE A 3 -39.29 -1.37 -31.68
C ILE A 3 -40.04 -2.45 -30.88
N SER A 4 -41.29 -2.19 -30.52
CA SER A 4 -42.23 -3.15 -29.90
C SER A 4 -42.38 -4.45 -30.70
N ASP A 5 -42.43 -4.36 -32.03
CA ASP A 5 -42.76 -5.50 -32.89
C ASP A 5 -41.56 -6.45 -33.05
N ALA A 6 -40.34 -5.90 -33.02
CA ALA A 6 -39.10 -6.69 -33.05
C ALA A 6 -38.87 -7.43 -31.73
N PHE A 7 -39.22 -6.81 -30.59
CA PHE A 7 -39.07 -7.42 -29.28
C PHE A 7 -40.08 -8.55 -29.05
N GLN A 8 -41.34 -8.38 -29.49
CA GLN A 8 -42.33 -9.47 -29.42
C GLN A 8 -41.98 -10.64 -30.34
N ALA A 9 -41.42 -10.38 -31.53
CA ALA A 9 -40.98 -11.45 -32.44
C ALA A 9 -39.84 -12.28 -31.83
N PHE A 10 -38.86 -11.63 -31.20
CA PHE A 10 -37.71 -12.29 -30.58
C PHE A 10 -38.11 -13.25 -29.45
N PHE A 11 -39.00 -12.81 -28.54
CA PHE A 11 -39.44 -13.67 -27.42
C PHE A 11 -40.45 -14.75 -27.82
N ARG A 12 -41.18 -14.57 -28.93
CA ARG A 12 -42.07 -15.61 -29.46
C ARG A 12 -41.30 -16.77 -30.11
N VAL A 13 -40.10 -16.51 -30.64
CA VAL A 13 -39.18 -17.53 -31.16
C VAL A 13 -38.48 -18.29 -30.03
N LEU A 14 -38.11 -17.62 -28.94
CA LEU A 14 -37.52 -18.25 -27.75
C LEU A 14 -38.52 -19.06 -26.92
N GLY A 15 -39.81 -18.70 -26.96
CA GLY A 15 -40.89 -19.33 -26.19
C GLY A 15 -41.51 -20.59 -26.80
N GLY A 16 -40.95 -21.15 -27.88
CA GLY A 16 -41.38 -22.44 -28.42
C GLY A 16 -42.83 -22.47 -28.92
N ALA A 17 -43.33 -21.38 -29.50
CA ALA A 17 -44.62 -21.40 -30.20
C ALA A 17 -44.40 -21.91 -31.64
N ASP A 18 -45.02 -23.04 -31.96
CA ASP A 18 -45.07 -23.68 -33.29
C ASP A 18 -45.42 -22.65 -34.38
N LEU A 19 -44.38 -22.14 -35.03
CA LEU A 19 -44.49 -21.40 -36.28
C LEU A 19 -43.82 -22.28 -37.34
N VAL A 20 -44.65 -23.07 -38.00
CA VAL A 20 -44.53 -23.66 -39.35
C VAL A 20 -45.03 -25.11 -39.32
N ASP A 21 -46.14 -25.33 -40.03
CA ASP A 21 -46.68 -26.63 -40.39
C ASP A 21 -45.57 -27.59 -40.84
N LYS A 22 -45.55 -28.79 -40.24
CA LYS A 22 -44.69 -29.92 -40.63
C LYS A 22 -45.07 -30.40 -42.04
N ALA A 23 -44.65 -29.68 -43.06
CA ALA A 23 -44.67 -30.17 -44.44
C ALA A 23 -43.58 -29.46 -45.26
N THR A 24 -42.46 -30.18 -45.40
CA THR A 24 -41.45 -30.01 -46.46
C THR A 24 -40.50 -28.83 -46.32
N LEU A 25 -39.71 -28.80 -45.23
CA LEU A 25 -38.37 -28.20 -45.28
C LEU A 25 -37.42 -29.20 -45.97
N PRO A 26 -36.65 -28.81 -47.00
CA PRO A 26 -35.55 -29.64 -47.49
C PRO A 26 -34.58 -29.89 -46.33
N PRO A 27 -33.92 -31.06 -46.25
CA PRO A 27 -32.93 -31.31 -45.21
C PRO A 27 -31.94 -30.14 -45.21
N PRO A 28 -31.63 -29.53 -44.04
CA PRO A 28 -30.61 -28.51 -43.99
C PRO A 28 -29.35 -29.08 -44.64
N PRO A 29 -28.63 -28.33 -45.51
CA PRO A 29 -27.32 -28.78 -45.92
C PRO A 29 -26.57 -29.10 -44.64
N GLU A 30 -25.97 -30.30 -44.57
CA GLU A 30 -25.12 -30.67 -43.44
C GLU A 30 -24.27 -29.45 -43.11
N PRO A 31 -24.16 -29.03 -41.84
CA PRO A 31 -23.25 -27.96 -41.50
C PRO A 31 -21.86 -28.46 -41.84
N THR A 32 -21.40 -28.13 -43.05
CA THR A 32 -20.00 -27.87 -43.35
C THR A 32 -19.63 -26.70 -42.45
N THR A 33 -19.46 -27.02 -41.17
CA THR A 33 -18.52 -26.33 -40.31
C THR A 33 -17.25 -26.36 -41.14
N PRO A 34 -16.73 -25.23 -41.63
CA PRO A 34 -15.36 -25.26 -42.09
C PRO A 34 -14.59 -25.77 -40.88
N GLU A 35 -14.02 -26.99 -40.98
CA GLU A 35 -13.00 -27.43 -40.03
C GLU A 35 -12.05 -26.24 -39.92
N PRO A 36 -11.77 -25.74 -38.71
CA PRO A 36 -10.80 -24.65 -38.58
C PRO A 36 -9.56 -25.12 -39.32
N ASP A 37 -9.15 -24.34 -40.33
CA ASP A 37 -7.94 -24.65 -41.10
C ASP A 37 -6.85 -24.99 -40.07
N PRO A 38 -6.12 -26.12 -40.18
CA PRO A 38 -5.05 -26.48 -39.26
C PRO A 38 -4.05 -25.32 -39.04
N GLU A 39 -3.98 -24.36 -39.96
CA GLU A 39 -3.21 -23.12 -39.80
C GLU A 39 -3.81 -22.13 -38.77
N THR A 40 -5.14 -22.07 -38.62
CA THR A 40 -5.86 -21.19 -37.67
C THR A 40 -5.81 -21.74 -36.23
N GLU A 41 -5.99 -23.05 -36.04
CA GLU A 41 -5.80 -23.71 -34.73
C GLU A 41 -4.35 -23.55 -34.24
N LYS A 42 -3.39 -23.73 -35.13
CA LYS A 42 -1.96 -23.58 -34.81
C LYS A 42 -1.60 -22.14 -34.44
N LYS A 43 -2.20 -21.15 -35.12
CA LYS A 43 -2.06 -19.72 -34.78
C LYS A 43 -2.71 -19.36 -33.45
N LEU A 44 -3.86 -19.96 -33.10
CA LEU A 44 -4.49 -19.75 -31.81
C LEU A 44 -3.63 -20.32 -30.67
N VAL A 45 -3.12 -21.55 -30.83
CA VAL A 45 -2.24 -22.19 -29.82
C VAL A 45 -0.94 -21.41 -29.64
N GLU A 46 -0.35 -20.87 -30.72
CA GLU A 46 0.86 -20.04 -30.65
C GLU A 46 0.58 -18.66 -30.02
N ALA A 47 -0.60 -18.08 -30.28
CA ALA A 47 -1.03 -16.83 -29.64
C ALA A 47 -1.31 -17.01 -28.14
N GLU A 48 -1.94 -18.12 -27.74
CA GLU A 48 -2.18 -18.48 -26.34
C GLU A 48 -0.86 -18.76 -25.60
N ALA A 49 0.09 -19.45 -26.23
CA ALA A 49 1.42 -19.69 -25.67
C ALA A 49 2.20 -18.37 -25.47
N LYS A 50 2.15 -17.46 -26.45
CA LYS A 50 2.77 -16.12 -26.33
C LYS A 50 2.08 -15.25 -25.28
N LEU A 51 0.76 -15.36 -25.14
CA LEU A 51 0.01 -14.66 -24.10
C LEU A 51 0.36 -15.20 -22.71
N ALA A 52 0.47 -16.52 -22.55
CA ALA A 52 0.87 -17.15 -21.29
C ALA A 52 2.30 -16.76 -20.88
N GLU A 53 3.24 -16.71 -21.83
CA GLU A 53 4.62 -16.26 -21.59
C GLU A 53 4.67 -14.77 -21.21
N ALA A 54 3.91 -13.92 -21.89
CA ALA A 54 3.81 -12.49 -21.56
C ALA A 54 3.20 -12.25 -20.18
N VAL A 55 2.14 -13.01 -19.81
CA VAL A 55 1.54 -12.95 -18.49
C VAL A 55 2.52 -13.41 -17.41
N ALA A 56 3.25 -14.51 -17.63
CA ALA A 56 4.27 -15.00 -16.71
C ALA A 56 5.43 -14.01 -16.51
N SER A 57 5.85 -13.33 -17.58
CA SER A 57 6.87 -12.28 -17.51
C SER A 57 6.39 -11.03 -16.77
N LEU A 58 5.11 -10.65 -16.91
CA LEU A 58 4.51 -9.52 -16.20
C LEU A 58 4.36 -9.82 -14.71
N THR A 59 3.90 -11.01 -14.35
CA THR A 59 3.79 -11.44 -12.95
C THR A 59 5.15 -11.49 -12.28
N ALA A 60 6.18 -12.05 -12.96
CA ALA A 60 7.53 -12.09 -12.40
C ALA A 60 8.15 -10.69 -12.21
N ALA A 61 7.84 -9.75 -13.10
CA ALA A 61 8.27 -8.36 -12.96
C ALA A 61 7.58 -7.65 -11.79
N GLU A 62 6.28 -7.93 -11.57
CA GLU A 62 5.49 -7.39 -10.45
C GLU A 62 5.96 -7.94 -9.10
N ASP A 63 6.26 -9.24 -9.03
CA ASP A 63 6.82 -9.89 -7.85
C ASP A 63 8.21 -9.31 -7.49
N ALA A 64 9.09 -9.18 -8.48
CA ALA A 64 10.42 -8.60 -8.29
C ALA A 64 10.36 -7.12 -7.85
N GLN A 65 9.40 -6.36 -8.37
CA GLN A 65 9.19 -4.97 -7.97
C GLN A 65 8.65 -4.87 -6.53
N THR A 66 7.78 -5.79 -6.12
CA THR A 66 7.25 -5.87 -4.77
C THR A 66 8.36 -6.21 -3.77
N GLU A 67 9.17 -7.22 -4.06
CA GLU A 67 10.32 -7.59 -3.23
C GLU A 67 11.32 -6.43 -3.12
N ALA A 68 11.63 -5.75 -4.23
CA ALA A 68 12.50 -4.58 -4.20
C ALA A 68 11.93 -3.45 -3.33
N ALA A 69 10.62 -3.18 -3.40
CA ALA A 69 9.98 -2.17 -2.57
C ALA A 69 10.02 -2.53 -1.07
N GLU A 70 9.81 -3.79 -0.70
CA GLU A 70 9.94 -4.26 0.68
C GLU A 70 11.36 -4.09 1.22
N VAL A 71 12.37 -4.42 0.40
CA VAL A 71 13.78 -4.21 0.77
C VAL A 71 14.06 -2.73 0.97
N GLN A 72 13.63 -1.85 0.05
CA GLN A 72 13.81 -0.40 0.19
C GLN A 72 13.11 0.14 1.45
N PHE A 73 11.90 -0.34 1.76
CA PHE A 73 11.18 0.05 2.96
C PHE A 73 11.93 -0.37 4.23
N ARG A 74 12.37 -1.63 4.31
CA ARG A 74 13.12 -2.16 5.44
C ARG A 74 14.43 -1.39 5.64
N ASP A 75 15.19 -1.18 4.58
CA ASP A 75 16.47 -0.49 4.63
C ASP A 75 16.29 0.98 5.05
N GLY A 76 15.23 1.64 4.55
CA GLY A 76 14.85 2.99 4.97
C GLY A 76 14.47 3.07 6.46
N ALA A 77 13.74 2.07 6.98
CA ALA A 77 13.38 2.00 8.40
C ALA A 77 14.62 1.87 9.30
N VAL A 78 15.56 0.98 8.94
CA VAL A 78 16.83 0.83 9.67
C VAL A 78 17.68 2.10 9.57
N TYR A 79 17.68 2.75 8.41
CA TYR A 79 18.42 4.00 8.23
C TYR A 79 17.88 5.15 9.10
N GLY A 80 16.56 5.23 9.28
CA GLY A 80 15.94 6.17 10.22
C GLY A 80 16.45 5.96 11.66
N LEU A 81 16.53 4.71 12.12
CA LEU A 81 17.10 4.36 13.43
C LEU A 81 18.60 4.72 13.52
N LEU A 82 19.36 4.49 12.45
CA LEU A 82 20.78 4.87 12.37
C LEU A 82 20.98 6.36 12.59
N LEU A 83 20.18 7.22 11.95
CA LEU A 83 20.31 8.66 12.13
C LEU A 83 20.02 9.09 13.58
N LEU A 84 18.95 8.54 14.17
CA LEU A 84 18.58 8.84 15.56
C LEU A 84 19.65 8.35 16.55
N GLN A 85 20.25 7.19 16.30
CA GLN A 85 21.32 6.67 17.13
C GLN A 85 22.61 7.48 16.98
N ARG A 86 23.02 7.78 15.74
CA ARG A 86 24.29 8.47 15.46
C ARG A 86 24.33 9.87 16.05
N GLU A 87 23.25 10.64 15.92
CA GLU A 87 23.22 12.02 16.42
C GLU A 87 22.73 12.08 17.88
N GLY A 88 21.75 11.25 18.25
CA GLY A 88 21.03 11.38 19.53
C GLY A 88 21.26 10.27 20.55
N ARG A 89 22.01 9.22 20.22
CA ARG A 89 22.22 8.04 21.09
C ARG A 89 20.91 7.40 21.61
N LEU A 90 19.86 7.47 20.81
CA LEU A 90 18.52 7.05 21.22
C LEU A 90 18.48 5.58 21.68
N ILE A 91 19.12 4.69 20.95
CA ILE A 91 19.10 3.25 21.25
C ILE A 91 19.89 2.96 22.51
N ASP A 92 21.06 3.58 22.70
CA ASP A 92 21.84 3.45 23.92
C ASP A 92 21.01 3.88 25.13
N PHE A 93 20.36 5.05 25.02
CA PHE A 93 19.54 5.59 26.10
C PHE A 93 18.36 4.67 26.47
N LEU A 94 17.68 4.07 25.48
CA LEU A 94 16.55 3.17 25.72
C LEU A 94 16.98 1.79 26.24
N GLN A 95 18.24 1.38 26.01
CA GLN A 95 18.78 0.11 26.51
C GLN A 95 19.52 0.25 27.85
N GLU A 96 19.86 1.46 28.27
CA GLU A 96 20.49 1.75 29.56
C GLU A 96 19.50 1.52 30.71
N ASN A 97 19.97 0.91 31.80
CA ASN A 97 19.18 0.87 33.02
C ASN A 97 19.37 2.19 33.78
N VAL A 98 18.29 2.95 33.90
CA VAL A 98 18.32 4.28 34.55
C VAL A 98 17.92 4.25 36.03
N ASP A 99 17.58 3.08 36.60
CA ASP A 99 17.01 2.96 37.96
C ASP A 99 17.93 3.51 39.06
N ASP A 100 19.24 3.42 38.89
CA ASP A 100 20.25 3.85 39.88
C ASP A 100 20.73 5.30 39.68
N TYR A 101 20.17 6.05 38.72
CA TYR A 101 20.56 7.42 38.44
C TYR A 101 19.64 8.43 39.13
N GLU A 102 20.22 9.54 39.58
CA GLU A 102 19.45 10.64 40.14
C GLU A 102 18.71 11.44 39.04
N ASP A 103 17.55 12.01 39.38
CA ASP A 103 16.71 12.79 38.46
C ASP A 103 17.48 13.92 37.77
N GLU A 104 18.44 14.55 38.46
CA GLU A 104 19.29 15.62 37.92
C GLU A 104 20.17 15.10 36.77
N GLN A 105 20.74 13.89 36.92
CA GLN A 105 21.60 13.25 35.93
C GLN A 105 20.78 12.80 34.73
N ILE A 106 19.63 12.16 34.97
CA ILE A 106 18.68 11.76 33.93
C ILE A 106 18.23 13.00 33.15
N GLY A 107 17.80 14.05 33.84
CA GLY A 107 17.35 15.29 33.22
C GLY A 107 18.42 15.99 32.40
N ALA A 108 19.69 15.94 32.81
CA ALA A 108 20.80 16.47 32.02
C ALA A 108 21.00 15.70 30.71
N ALA A 109 21.05 14.36 30.79
CA ALA A 109 21.24 13.49 29.63
C ALA A 109 20.06 13.55 28.65
N VAL A 110 18.82 13.43 29.16
CA VAL A 110 17.58 13.41 28.35
C VAL A 110 17.42 14.72 27.59
N ARG A 111 17.74 15.88 28.18
CA ARG A 111 17.63 17.16 27.47
C ARG A 111 18.58 17.23 26.28
N GLN A 112 19.76 16.62 26.36
CA GLN A 112 20.68 16.54 25.23
C GLN A 112 20.15 15.59 24.15
N ILE A 113 19.82 14.36 24.52
CA ILE A 113 19.26 13.34 23.62
C ILE A 113 18.01 13.86 22.90
N HIS A 114 17.10 14.53 23.62
CA HIS A 114 15.89 15.12 23.08
C HIS A 114 16.20 16.20 22.03
N ARG A 115 17.15 17.10 22.30
CA ARG A 115 17.53 18.13 21.32
C ARG A 115 18.12 17.51 20.06
N ASP A 116 19.00 16.52 20.23
CA ASP A 116 19.75 15.93 19.12
C ASP A 116 18.84 15.04 18.25
N CYS A 117 17.97 14.22 18.86
CA CYS A 117 16.93 13.48 18.13
C CYS A 117 15.93 14.42 17.45
N GLY A 118 15.53 15.50 18.14
CA GLY A 118 14.64 16.52 17.58
C GLY A 118 15.21 17.17 16.33
N LYS A 119 16.52 17.45 16.31
CA LYS A 119 17.23 17.97 15.14
C LYS A 119 17.18 16.98 13.96
N VAL A 120 17.42 15.69 14.21
CA VAL A 120 17.30 14.65 13.17
C VAL A 120 15.90 14.63 12.55
N LEU A 121 14.86 14.68 13.38
CA LEU A 121 13.47 14.72 12.92
C LEU A 121 13.17 15.97 12.08
N GLN A 122 13.68 17.14 12.48
CA GLN A 122 13.48 18.38 11.74
C GLN A 122 14.19 18.37 10.37
N GLU A 123 15.46 17.96 10.32
CA GLU A 123 16.29 18.06 9.11
C GLU A 123 15.93 17.01 8.05
N ASN A 124 15.62 15.78 8.49
CA ASN A 124 15.45 14.63 7.60
C ASN A 124 13.97 14.31 7.33
N PHE A 125 13.07 14.59 8.28
CA PHE A 125 11.66 14.19 8.20
C PHE A 125 10.65 15.35 8.10
N ALA A 126 11.02 16.55 8.57
CA ALA A 126 10.16 17.75 8.60
C ALA A 126 8.73 17.42 9.09
N MET A 127 8.62 16.95 10.34
CA MET A 127 7.37 16.48 10.91
C MET A 127 6.37 17.63 11.11
N THR A 128 5.11 17.40 10.74
CA THR A 128 3.98 18.33 10.93
C THR A 128 2.81 17.62 11.61
N ALA A 129 1.93 18.38 12.28
CA ALA A 129 0.72 17.81 12.84
C ALA A 129 -0.25 17.42 11.70
N ILE A 130 -1.01 16.34 11.88
CA ILE A 130 -2.08 15.98 10.93
C ILE A 130 -3.30 16.88 11.18
N VAL A 131 -3.55 17.20 12.44
CA VAL A 131 -4.62 18.07 12.92
C VAL A 131 -4.00 19.20 13.73
N ASP A 132 -4.26 20.45 13.36
CA ASP A 132 -3.60 21.62 13.96
C ASP A 132 -4.20 22.09 15.29
N GLU A 133 -5.35 21.53 15.70
CA GLU A 133 -5.95 21.86 16.99
C GLU A 133 -5.12 21.34 18.18
N SER A 134 -5.37 21.91 19.36
CA SER A 134 -4.66 21.47 20.57
C SER A 134 -5.17 20.13 21.06
N GLU A 135 -4.29 19.35 21.70
CA GLU A 135 -4.73 18.13 22.39
C GLU A 135 -5.72 18.48 23.51
N ASN A 136 -6.77 17.69 23.60
CA ASN A 136 -7.95 17.84 24.44
C ASN A 136 -8.91 18.98 24.04
N GLU A 137 -8.73 19.57 22.86
CA GLU A 137 -9.69 20.50 22.27
C GLU A 137 -10.79 19.78 21.50
N LYS A 138 -11.94 20.43 21.29
CA LYS A 138 -13.03 19.89 20.48
C LYS A 138 -12.66 19.98 19.00
N THR A 139 -12.76 18.85 18.31
CA THR A 139 -12.50 18.74 16.87
C THR A 139 -13.70 18.13 16.16
N VAL A 140 -13.90 18.54 14.92
CA VAL A 140 -14.89 17.97 14.01
C VAL A 140 -14.15 17.27 12.89
N VAL A 141 -14.38 15.96 12.75
CA VAL A 141 -13.83 15.15 11.66
C VAL A 141 -14.92 14.97 10.62
N SER A 142 -14.59 15.30 9.37
CA SER A 142 -15.48 15.17 8.22
C SER A 142 -15.72 13.69 7.86
N GLU A 143 -16.72 13.42 7.02
CA GLU A 143 -17.01 12.07 6.50
C GLU A 143 -15.91 11.53 5.60
N ASP A 144 -15.28 12.40 4.81
CA ASP A 144 -14.25 12.11 3.81
C ASP A 144 -12.83 12.05 4.42
N PHE A 145 -12.71 11.80 5.72
CA PHE A 145 -11.41 11.74 6.37
C PHE A 145 -10.58 10.54 5.91
N ASP A 146 -9.26 10.68 5.94
CA ASP A 146 -8.33 9.61 5.60
C ASP A 146 -8.16 8.63 6.79
N PRO A 147 -8.61 7.36 6.68
CA PRO A 147 -8.53 6.39 7.77
C PRO A 147 -7.09 5.96 8.09
N SER A 148 -6.12 6.23 7.21
CA SER A 148 -4.70 6.02 7.49
C SER A 148 -4.09 7.14 8.35
N ALA A 149 -4.71 8.34 8.33
CA ALA A 149 -4.21 9.52 9.03
C ALA A 149 -4.96 9.79 10.35
N ILE A 150 -6.26 9.49 10.43
CA ILE A 150 -7.10 9.76 11.59
C ILE A 150 -7.76 8.48 12.08
N LYS A 151 -7.57 8.15 13.35
CA LYS A 151 -8.23 7.02 14.02
C LYS A 151 -9.33 7.51 14.95
N LEU A 152 -10.57 7.17 14.63
CA LEU A 152 -11.71 7.41 15.51
C LEU A 152 -11.70 6.41 16.68
N THR A 153 -11.89 6.88 17.91
CA THR A 153 -11.85 6.04 19.12
C THR A 153 -13.04 6.31 20.04
N GLY A 154 -13.43 5.32 20.84
CA GLY A 154 -14.58 5.40 21.74
C GLY A 154 -15.92 5.08 21.08
N LYS A 155 -17.01 5.71 21.56
CA LYS A 155 -18.36 5.52 21.00
C LYS A 155 -18.54 6.41 19.78
N VAL A 156 -18.12 5.91 18.62
CA VAL A 156 -18.24 6.60 17.34
C VAL A 156 -19.70 6.51 16.84
N PRO A 157 -20.37 7.64 16.56
CA PRO A 157 -21.70 7.65 15.93
C PRO A 157 -21.69 6.96 14.57
N SER A 158 -22.83 6.48 14.10
CA SER A 158 -22.95 5.82 12.78
C SER A 158 -22.86 6.81 11.61
N GLU A 159 -23.26 8.07 11.83
CA GLU A 159 -23.33 9.09 10.79
C GLU A 159 -22.40 10.27 11.11
N PRO A 160 -21.68 10.80 10.10
CA PRO A 160 -20.85 11.99 10.21
C PRO A 160 -21.68 13.28 10.21
N PRO A 161 -21.11 14.45 10.56
CA PRO A 161 -19.73 14.67 10.98
C PRO A 161 -19.44 14.15 12.39
N TYR A 162 -18.26 13.55 12.57
CA TYR A 162 -17.84 13.02 13.87
C TYR A 162 -17.33 14.16 14.75
N LYS A 163 -17.92 14.32 15.93
CA LYS A 163 -17.51 15.34 16.90
C LYS A 163 -16.86 14.67 18.10
N GLY A 164 -15.69 15.14 18.48
CA GLY A 164 -14.94 14.56 19.59
C GLY A 164 -13.93 15.53 20.18
N PHE A 165 -13.05 14.99 21.02
CA PHE A 165 -11.88 15.70 21.52
C PHE A 165 -10.64 15.12 20.87
N LEU A 166 -9.75 15.97 20.36
CA LEU A 166 -8.48 15.53 19.81
C LEU A 166 -7.63 14.96 20.93
N ARG A 167 -7.30 13.66 20.90
CA ARG A 167 -6.45 13.06 21.94
C ARG A 167 -4.96 13.13 21.63
N HIS A 168 -4.64 13.08 20.35
CA HIS A 168 -3.28 13.25 19.86
C HIS A 168 -3.38 13.79 18.44
N LYS A 169 -2.62 14.84 18.13
CA LYS A 169 -2.67 15.56 16.84
C LYS A 169 -2.17 14.77 15.63
N GLY A 170 -1.54 13.63 15.89
CA GLY A 170 -0.88 12.82 14.87
C GLY A 170 0.38 13.53 14.34
N TRP A 171 1.16 12.80 13.56
CA TRP A 171 2.37 13.33 12.95
C TRP A 171 2.50 12.84 11.51
N ARG A 172 2.82 13.77 10.61
CA ARG A 172 3.08 13.49 9.20
C ARG A 172 4.48 13.98 8.85
N ALA A 173 5.30 13.08 8.30
CA ALA A 173 6.53 13.48 7.64
C ALA A 173 6.19 14.19 6.33
N THR A 174 6.64 15.43 6.16
CA THR A 174 6.44 16.18 4.90
C THR A 174 7.64 16.09 3.97
N LYS A 175 8.76 15.60 4.50
CA LYS A 175 9.99 15.31 3.77
C LYS A 175 10.49 13.96 4.25
N VAL A 176 11.07 13.16 3.36
CA VAL A 176 11.90 12.03 3.76
C VAL A 176 13.13 12.09 2.91
N HIS A 177 14.24 12.54 3.50
CA HIS A 177 15.50 12.64 2.80
C HIS A 177 16.58 11.90 3.58
N PHE A 178 17.10 10.85 2.96
CA PHE A 178 18.21 10.09 3.47
C PHE A 178 19.38 10.20 2.50
N PRO A 179 20.61 10.51 2.98
CA PRO A 179 21.80 10.34 2.17
C PRO A 179 21.90 8.88 1.71
N THR A 180 22.25 8.66 0.44
CA THR A 180 22.46 7.30 -0.06
C THR A 180 23.60 6.63 0.73
N ARG A 181 23.30 5.50 1.36
CA ARG A 181 24.32 4.68 2.03
C ARG A 181 25.22 4.09 0.95
N SER A 182 26.42 4.61 0.81
CA SER A 182 27.41 4.08 -0.13
C SER A 182 28.20 2.95 0.54
N GLY A 183 28.35 1.82 -0.16
CA GLY A 183 29.24 0.74 0.24
C GLY A 183 28.58 -0.60 0.54
N LYS A 184 29.42 -1.63 0.73
CA LYS A 184 29.05 -3.02 1.10
C LYS A 184 28.80 -3.18 2.60
N ILE A 185 28.24 -2.16 3.25
CA ILE A 185 27.95 -2.22 4.69
C ILE A 185 26.61 -2.93 4.83
N ASP A 186 26.54 -3.91 5.74
CA ASP A 186 25.30 -4.61 6.07
C ASP A 186 24.21 -3.57 6.43
N PRO A 187 23.10 -3.51 5.66
CA PRO A 187 22.06 -2.51 5.86
C PRO A 187 21.39 -2.63 7.23
N THR A 188 21.47 -3.79 7.90
CA THR A 188 20.88 -4.06 9.21
C THR A 188 21.69 -3.48 10.37
N VAL A 189 22.95 -3.13 10.15
CA VAL A 189 23.83 -2.55 11.18
C VAL A 189 23.50 -1.06 11.36
N VAL A 190 23.02 -0.72 12.56
CA VAL A 190 22.65 0.65 12.95
C VAL A 190 23.88 1.45 13.40
N GLN A 191 24.75 0.86 14.23
CA GLN A 191 26.03 1.43 14.64
C GLN A 191 27.06 0.31 14.75
N ALA A 192 28.29 0.57 14.29
CA ALA A 192 29.38 -0.40 14.41
C ALA A 192 29.88 -0.47 15.85
N ALA A 193 30.27 -1.66 16.30
CA ALA A 193 31.00 -1.81 17.55
C ALA A 193 32.41 -1.22 17.39
N GLU A 194 32.82 -0.42 18.37
CA GLU A 194 34.17 0.16 18.43
C GLU A 194 35.03 -0.67 19.37
N VAL A 195 36.19 -1.14 18.88
CA VAL A 195 37.13 -1.97 19.64
C VAL A 195 38.47 -1.26 19.65
N GLU A 196 38.90 -0.82 20.84
CA GLU A 196 40.23 -0.27 21.07
C GLU A 196 41.19 -1.39 21.52
N PHE A 197 42.36 -1.47 20.90
CA PHE A 197 43.39 -2.44 21.27
C PHE A 197 44.27 -1.87 22.38
N ILE A 198 44.55 -2.71 23.37
CA ILE A 198 45.49 -2.45 24.47
C ILE A 198 46.89 -2.99 24.18
#